data_AF-A0A072VLP5-F1
#
_entry.id   AF-A0A072VLP5-F1
#
_cell.length_a   1.000
_cell.length_b   1.000
_cell.length_c   1.000
_cell.angle_alpha   90.00
_cell.angle_beta   90.00
_cell.angle_gamma   90.00
#
_symmetry.space_group_name_H-M   'P 1'
#
loop_
_entity.id
_entity.type
_entity.pdbx_description
1 polymer ?
#
loop_
_entity_poly.entity_id
_entity_poly.type
_entity_poly.pdbx_seq_one_letter_code
_entity_poly.pdbx_strand_id
1 'polypeptide(L)'
;MIQGLWVDVAHDGTIYFTDASSKYSIKDSVLDILEGKPNGRFLSYNPATKKTTLLVSDLYFPNGVAVSPDQNFVVFCETSMMNCKKYYIHGSKKGSTDKFCDLPGMPDNIHYEVAFTMHKTQICASCTNCLMNE
;
A
#
# COMPACT_ATOMS: atom_id res chain seq x y z
N MET A 1 -16.73 4.98 -9.12
CA MET A 1 -16.88 4.73 -7.67
C MET A 1 -15.62 4.01 -7.24
N ILE A 2 -14.90 4.54 -6.26
CA ILE A 2 -13.71 3.91 -5.70
C ILE A 2 -14.18 3.18 -4.43
N GLN A 3 -13.98 1.87 -4.32
CA GLN A 3 -14.50 1.05 -3.22
C GLN A 3 -13.38 0.16 -2.66
N GLY A 4 -13.26 0.04 -1.34
CA GLY A 4 -12.19 -0.74 -0.70
C GLY A 4 -10.85 0.01 -0.66
N LEU A 5 -10.88 1.28 -0.25
CA LEU A 5 -9.68 2.11 -0.12
C LEU A 5 -9.03 1.93 1.25
N TRP A 6 -7.75 1.59 1.26
CA TRP A 6 -6.88 1.87 2.39
C TRP A 6 -6.14 3.16 2.11
N VAL A 7 -5.89 3.93 3.17
CA VAL A 7 -5.40 5.30 3.05
C VAL A 7 -4.40 5.62 4.14
N ASP A 8 -3.37 6.37 3.77
CA ASP A 8 -2.46 7.01 4.71
C ASP A 8 -2.06 8.40 4.21
N VAL A 9 -1.65 9.28 5.13
CA VAL A 9 -1.45 10.71 4.86
C VAL A 9 -0.02 11.11 5.18
N ALA A 10 0.69 11.65 4.19
CA ALA A 10 2.03 12.18 4.39
C ALA A 10 2.00 13.52 5.15
N HIS A 11 3.15 13.92 5.70
CA HIS A 11 3.30 15.16 6.45
C HIS A 11 2.93 16.42 5.65
N ASP A 12 3.09 16.39 4.32
CA ASP A 12 2.71 17.48 3.42
C ASP A 12 1.20 17.52 3.10
N GLY A 13 0.42 16.59 3.65
CA GLY A 13 -1.02 16.45 3.40
C GLY A 13 -1.37 15.67 2.14
N THR A 14 -0.38 15.15 1.40
CA THR A 14 -0.64 14.23 0.29
C THR A 14 -1.24 12.93 0.82
N ILE A 15 -2.38 12.54 0.24
CA ILE A 15 -3.11 11.34 0.62
C ILE A 15 -2.70 10.21 -0.33
N TYR A 16 -2.24 9.09 0.19
CA TYR A 16 -1.87 7.89 -0.57
C TYR A 16 -2.90 6.80 -0.32
N PHE A 17 -3.36 6.12 -1.38
CA PHE A 17 -4.39 5.11 -1.26
C PHE A 17 -4.34 4.06 -2.37
N THR A 18 -4.86 2.88 -2.06
CA THR A 18 -4.96 1.72 -2.95
C THR A 18 -6.41 1.49 -3.36
N ASP A 19 -6.64 1.21 -4.63
CA ASP A 19 -7.94 0.80 -5.16
C ASP A 19 -7.85 -0.67 -5.54
N ALA A 20 -8.51 -1.53 -4.77
CA ALA A 20 -8.33 -2.98 -4.85
C ALA A 20 -8.70 -3.56 -6.23
N SER A 21 -9.76 -3.05 -6.85
CA SER A 21 -10.19 -3.48 -8.18
C SER A 21 -10.93 -2.37 -8.91
N SER A 22 -10.51 -2.08 -10.14
CA SER A 22 -11.28 -1.22 -11.04
C SER A 22 -12.47 -1.94 -11.70
N LYS A 23 -12.62 -3.25 -11.49
CA LYS A 23 -13.62 -4.09 -12.18
C LYS A 23 -14.74 -4.56 -11.24
N TYR A 24 -14.39 -5.02 -10.04
CA TYR A 24 -15.34 -5.58 -9.10
C TYR A 24 -15.67 -4.60 -7.97
N SER A 25 -16.89 -4.70 -7.44
CA SER A 25 -17.27 -3.98 -6.23
C SER A 25 -16.67 -4.65 -4.99
N ILE A 26 -16.66 -3.95 -3.84
CA ILE A 26 -16.19 -4.57 -2.59
C ILE A 26 -17.00 -5.82 -2.20
N LYS A 27 -18.29 -5.86 -2.57
CA LYS A 27 -19.16 -7.02 -2.31
C LYS A 27 -18.76 -8.25 -3.12
N ASP A 28 -18.09 -8.02 -4.25
CA ASP A 28 -17.63 -9.05 -5.19
C ASP A 28 -16.10 -9.23 -5.12
N SER A 29 -15.47 -8.74 -4.05
CA SER A 29 -14.01 -8.79 -3.86
C SER A 29 -13.42 -10.20 -3.99
N VAL A 30 -14.15 -11.20 -3.50
CA VAL A 30 -13.77 -12.62 -3.65
C VAL A 30 -13.64 -13.02 -5.12
N LEU A 31 -14.48 -12.48 -6.01
CA LEU A 31 -14.40 -12.78 -7.45
C LEU A 31 -13.14 -12.15 -8.08
N ASP A 32 -12.71 -10.98 -7.63
CA ASP A 32 -11.46 -10.36 -8.13
C ASP A 32 -10.23 -11.18 -7.71
N ILE A 33 -10.20 -11.61 -6.44
CA ILE A 33 -9.12 -12.47 -5.92
C ILE A 33 -9.07 -13.80 -6.69
N LEU A 34 -10.23 -14.44 -6.91
CA LEU A 34 -10.31 -15.71 -7.65
C LEU A 34 -10.00 -15.56 -9.15
N GLU A 35 -10.36 -14.43 -9.75
CA GLU A 35 -10.00 -14.12 -11.13
C GLU A 35 -8.48 -14.00 -11.30
N GLY A 36 -7.77 -13.55 -10.24
CA GLY A 36 -6.32 -13.51 -10.23
C GLY A 36 -5.75 -12.60 -11.32
N LYS A 37 -6.42 -11.47 -11.58
CA LYS A 37 -6.00 -10.47 -12.57
C LYS A 37 -5.56 -9.17 -11.89
N PRO A 38 -4.62 -8.43 -12.51
CA PRO A 38 -4.07 -7.21 -11.95
C PRO A 38 -5.01 -6.01 -12.17
N ASN A 39 -6.21 -6.02 -11.55
CA ASN A 39 -7.21 -4.97 -11.73
C ASN A 39 -7.02 -3.77 -10.79
N GLY A 40 -6.06 -3.83 -9.87
CA GLY A 40 -5.85 -2.87 -8.81
C GLY A 40 -4.86 -1.76 -9.12
N ARG A 41 -4.89 -0.70 -8.31
CA ARG A 41 -4.10 0.52 -8.52
C ARG A 41 -3.61 1.13 -7.21
N PHE A 42 -2.46 1.80 -7.26
CA PHE A 42 -1.96 2.68 -6.20
C PHE A 42 -1.96 4.12 -6.68
N LEU A 43 -2.55 5.02 -5.89
CA LEU A 43 -2.80 6.40 -6.25
C LEU A 43 -2.39 7.38 -5.15
N SER A 44 -2.23 8.64 -5.53
CA SER A 44 -2.17 9.76 -4.59
C SER A 44 -3.21 10.82 -4.92
N TYR A 45 -3.63 11.56 -3.91
CA TYR A 45 -4.44 12.77 -4.03
C TYR A 45 -3.75 13.93 -3.31
N ASN A 46 -3.60 15.04 -4.03
CA ASN A 46 -3.12 16.29 -3.46
C ASN A 46 -4.33 17.22 -3.20
N PRO A 47 -4.69 17.51 -1.93
CA PRO A 47 -5.85 18.35 -1.60
C PRO A 47 -5.71 19.81 -2.07
N ALA A 48 -4.49 20.35 -2.10
CA ALA A 48 -4.24 21.73 -2.50
C ALA A 48 -4.51 21.93 -4.01
N THR A 49 -4.09 20.98 -4.84
CA THR A 49 -4.32 21.02 -6.29
C THR A 49 -5.58 20.28 -6.74
N LYS A 50 -6.28 19.61 -5.82
CA LYS A 50 -7.42 18.71 -6.08
C LYS A 50 -7.14 17.66 -7.16
N LYS A 51 -5.89 17.18 -7.25
CA LYS A 51 -5.45 16.28 -8.31
C LYS A 51 -5.22 14.88 -7.77
N THR A 52 -5.89 13.90 -8.38
CA THR A 52 -5.57 12.48 -8.22
C THR A 52 -4.56 12.05 -9.28
N THR A 53 -3.53 11.33 -8.88
CA THR A 53 -2.48 10.80 -9.76
C THR A 53 -2.39 9.29 -9.58
N LEU A 54 -2.42 8.55 -10.70
CA LEU A 54 -2.11 7.13 -10.72
C LEU A 54 -0.59 6.97 -10.58
N LEU A 55 -0.16 6.25 -9.55
CA LEU A 55 1.26 6.03 -9.26
C LEU A 55 1.74 4.68 -9.79
N VAL A 56 0.93 3.64 -9.59
CA VAL A 56 1.19 2.27 -10.08
C VAL A 56 -0.13 1.64 -10.52
N SER A 57 -0.14 1.04 -11.70
CA SER A 57 -1.25 0.23 -12.22
C SER A 57 -0.93 -1.25 -12.15
N ASP A 58 -1.91 -2.06 -12.54
CA ASP A 58 -1.73 -3.50 -12.77
C ASP A 58 -1.27 -4.23 -11.51
N LEU A 59 -1.93 -3.94 -10.39
CA LEU A 59 -1.70 -4.58 -9.09
C LEU A 59 -2.74 -5.67 -8.83
N TYR A 60 -2.33 -6.75 -8.18
CA TYR A 60 -3.20 -7.86 -7.81
C TYR A 60 -3.80 -7.62 -6.43
N PHE A 61 -5.02 -7.06 -6.41
CA PHE A 61 -5.77 -6.75 -5.19
C PHE A 61 -4.91 -6.00 -4.14
N PRO A 62 -4.46 -4.76 -4.44
CA PRO A 62 -3.71 -3.97 -3.47
C PRO A 62 -4.61 -3.54 -2.33
N ASN A 63 -4.19 -3.83 -1.11
CA ASN A 63 -5.01 -3.65 0.09
C ASN A 63 -4.31 -2.61 0.97
N GLY A 64 -3.39 -2.97 1.87
CA GLY A 64 -2.73 -1.99 2.75
C GLY A 64 -1.87 -0.91 2.06
N VAL A 65 -1.80 0.27 2.69
CA VAL A 65 -0.89 1.39 2.37
C VAL A 65 -0.34 2.02 3.65
N ALA A 66 0.95 2.38 3.68
CA ALA A 66 1.56 3.10 4.79
C ALA A 66 2.73 3.98 4.34
N VAL A 67 2.71 5.27 4.70
CA VAL A 67 3.79 6.22 4.45
C VAL A 67 4.91 5.98 5.45
N SER A 68 6.15 5.89 4.98
CA SER A 68 7.30 5.67 5.85
C SER A 68 7.47 6.82 6.85
N PRO A 69 7.90 6.57 8.10
CA PRO A 69 8.07 7.64 9.09
C PRO A 69 9.05 8.73 8.64
N ASP A 70 10.08 8.36 7.87
CA ASP A 70 11.06 9.28 7.30
C ASP A 70 10.57 9.99 6.03
N GLN A 71 9.33 9.73 5.60
CA GLN A 71 8.64 10.31 4.46
C GLN A 71 9.32 10.04 3.10
N ASN A 72 10.27 9.11 3.00
CA ASN A 72 10.99 8.86 1.75
C ASN A 72 10.24 7.94 0.78
N PHE A 73 9.36 7.07 1.28
CA PHE A 73 8.62 6.11 0.47
C PHE A 73 7.27 5.74 1.08
N VAL A 74 6.41 5.12 0.27
CA VAL A 74 5.13 4.55 0.71
C VAL A 74 5.17 3.06 0.46
N VAL A 75 4.79 2.26 1.45
CA VAL A 75 4.62 0.82 1.31
C VAL A 75 3.18 0.53 0.93
N PHE A 76 2.98 -0.40 0.00
CA PHE A 76 1.68 -0.98 -0.33
C PHE A 76 1.82 -2.49 -0.50
N CYS A 77 0.75 -3.23 -0.22
CA CYS A 77 0.79 -4.70 -0.28
C CYS A 77 -0.31 -5.26 -1.19
N GLU A 78 0.06 -6.30 -1.94
CA GLU A 78 -0.83 -7.02 -2.87
C GLU A 78 -1.32 -8.30 -2.19
N THR A 79 -2.61 -8.36 -1.89
CA THR A 79 -3.23 -9.48 -1.14
C THR A 79 -3.02 -10.80 -1.87
N SER A 80 -3.32 -10.85 -3.16
CA SER A 80 -3.22 -12.07 -3.95
C SER A 80 -1.78 -12.51 -4.20
N MET A 81 -0.81 -11.59 -4.08
CA MET A 81 0.62 -11.89 -4.28
C MET A 81 1.38 -12.11 -2.97
N MET A 82 0.74 -11.88 -1.82
CA MET A 82 1.33 -12.04 -0.49
C MET A 82 2.70 -11.34 -0.38
N ASN A 83 2.80 -10.12 -0.89
CA ASN A 83 4.01 -9.33 -0.80
C ASN A 83 3.71 -7.84 -0.64
N CYS A 84 4.73 -7.11 -0.21
CA CYS A 84 4.71 -5.66 -0.12
C CYS A 84 5.81 -5.06 -0.98
N LYS A 85 5.53 -3.88 -1.53
CA LYS A 85 6.45 -3.08 -2.33
C LYS A 85 6.54 -1.69 -1.73
N LYS A 86 7.66 -1.01 -1.95
CA LYS A 86 7.83 0.41 -1.63
C LYS A 86 7.84 1.23 -2.91
N TYR A 87 7.17 2.38 -2.87
CA TYR A 87 7.17 3.42 -3.90
C TYR A 87 7.90 4.65 -3.36
N TYR A 88 8.97 5.07 -4.03
CA TYR A 88 9.76 6.22 -3.57
C TYR A 88 9.07 7.53 -3.93
N ILE A 89 8.87 8.41 -2.93
CA ILE A 89 8.22 9.72 -3.10
C ILE A 89 9.23 10.88 -3.08
N HIS A 90 10.44 10.61 -2.59
CA HIS A 90 11.59 11.53 -2.62
C HIS A 90 12.87 10.86 -3.15
N GLY A 91 13.92 11.68 -3.31
CA GLY A 91 15.24 11.24 -3.74
C GLY A 91 15.36 10.93 -5.24
N SER A 92 16.52 10.40 -5.64
CA SER A 92 16.84 10.05 -7.03
C SER A 92 15.99 8.90 -7.60
N LYS A 93 15.43 8.07 -6.71
CA LYS A 93 14.53 6.97 -7.06
C LYS A 93 13.07 7.37 -7.15
N LYS A 94 12.71 8.64 -6.94
CA LYS A 94 11.32 9.11 -6.93
C LYS A 94 10.56 8.59 -8.15
N GLY A 95 9.40 7.98 -7.89
CA GLY A 95 8.54 7.40 -8.93
C GLY A 95 8.79 5.94 -9.25
N SER A 96 9.87 5.33 -8.71
CA SER A 96 10.16 3.91 -8.89
C SER A 96 9.60 3.05 -7.76
N THR A 97 9.51 1.74 -8.02
CA THR A 97 9.09 0.72 -7.06
C THR A 97 10.19 -0.31 -6.84
N ASP A 98 10.34 -0.76 -5.59
CA ASP A 98 11.20 -1.89 -5.22
C ASP A 98 10.40 -2.88 -4.36
N LYS A 99 10.80 -4.15 -4.34
CA LYS A 99 10.30 -5.12 -3.38
C LYS A 99 10.62 -4.66 -1.95
N PHE A 100 9.64 -4.77 -1.05
CA PHE A 100 9.82 -4.50 0.36
C PHE A 100 10.00 -5.82 1.14
N CYS A 101 9.02 -6.71 1.08
CA CYS A 101 9.08 -8.04 1.69
C CYS A 101 8.06 -9.00 1.08
N ASP A 102 8.22 -10.30 1.34
CA ASP A 102 7.16 -11.30 1.15
C ASP A 102 6.46 -11.53 2.48
N LEU A 103 5.20 -11.95 2.43
CA LEU A 103 4.36 -12.23 3.58
C LEU A 103 3.99 -13.72 3.65
N PRO A 104 3.88 -14.31 4.85
CA PRO A 104 3.43 -15.70 5.01
C PRO A 104 1.93 -15.91 4.72
N GLY A 105 1.19 -14.84 4.46
CA GLY A 105 -0.26 -14.85 4.27
C GLY A 105 -0.75 -13.63 3.52
N MET A 106 -2.05 -13.63 3.21
CA MET A 106 -2.72 -12.55 2.49
C MET A 106 -2.86 -11.29 3.38
N PRO A 107 -2.19 -10.18 3.04
CA PRO A 107 -2.32 -8.94 3.81
C PRO A 107 -3.72 -8.34 3.66
N ASP A 108 -4.24 -7.82 4.77
CA ASP A 108 -5.39 -6.91 4.74
C ASP A 108 -4.92 -5.46 4.79
N ASN A 109 -4.81 -4.87 5.99
CA ASN A 109 -4.21 -3.54 6.18
C ASN A 109 -2.74 -3.60 6.63
N ILE A 110 -2.01 -2.50 6.49
CA ILE A 110 -0.66 -2.33 7.06
C ILE A 110 -0.56 -1.05 7.88
N HIS A 111 0.25 -1.06 8.94
CA HIS A 111 0.60 0.13 9.70
C HIS A 111 2.00 0.02 10.26
N TYR A 112 2.63 1.18 10.52
CA TYR A 112 3.88 1.22 11.27
C TYR A 112 3.59 1.17 12.77
N GLU A 113 4.25 0.26 13.48
CA GLU A 113 4.29 0.27 14.95
C GLU A 113 5.62 0.81 15.47
N VAL A 114 5.53 1.66 16.50
CA VAL A 114 6.68 2.12 17.26
C VAL A 114 6.90 1.14 18.42
N ALA A 115 7.78 0.16 18.23
CA ALA A 115 8.21 -0.69 19.33
C ALA A 115 9.15 0.11 20.25
N PHE A 116 8.63 0.51 21.43
CA PHE A 116 9.36 1.29 22.44
C PHE A 116 10.69 0.66 22.90
N THR A 117 10.90 -0.63 22.63
CA THR A 117 12.06 -1.37 23.16
C THR A 117 13.32 -1.29 22.28
N MET A 118 13.28 -0.82 21.01
CA MET A 118 14.47 -0.96 20.12
C MET A 118 14.72 0.12 19.06
N HIS A 119 14.20 1.35 19.15
CA HIS A 119 14.47 2.40 18.14
C HIS A 119 14.34 1.95 16.67
N LYS A 120 13.44 0.98 16.38
CA LYS A 120 13.19 0.45 15.04
C LYS A 120 11.69 0.53 14.76
N THR A 121 11.35 1.08 13.60
CA THR A 121 9.96 1.11 13.11
C THR A 121 9.66 -0.22 12.41
N GLN A 122 8.59 -0.91 12.83
CA GLN A 122 8.15 -2.17 12.21
C GLN A 122 6.91 -1.92 11.36
N ILE A 123 6.77 -2.63 10.23
CA ILE A 123 5.50 -2.69 9.49
C ILE A 123 4.78 -3.97 9.89
N CYS A 124 3.56 -3.82 10.37
CA CYS A 124 2.68 -4.92 10.70
C CYS A 124 1.59 -5.01 9.63
N ALA A 125 1.47 -6.18 9.00
CA ALA A 125 0.32 -6.48 8.16
C ALA A 125 -0.73 -7.14 9.04
N SER A 126 -1.92 -6.55 9.11
CA SER A 126 -3.11 -7.15 9.73
C SER A 126 -3.22 -8.60 9.23
N CYS A 127 -3.13 -9.55 10.17
CA CYS A 127 -3.11 -11.03 10.03
C CYS A 127 -1.75 -11.76 9.99
N THR A 128 -0.58 -11.12 9.97
CA THR A 128 0.71 -11.84 10.14
C THR A 128 1.76 -11.02 10.90
N ASN A 129 2.65 -11.72 11.64
CA ASN A 129 3.74 -11.15 12.45
C ASN A 129 4.43 -9.94 11.79
N CYS A 130 4.68 -8.89 12.59
CA CYS A 130 5.40 -7.69 12.15
C CYS A 130 6.76 -8.08 11.56
N LEU A 131 7.05 -7.60 10.35
CA LEU A 131 8.33 -7.83 9.71
C LEU A 131 9.28 -6.71 10.15
N MET A 132 10.31 -7.10 10.92
CA MET A 132 11.42 -6.24 11.26
C MET A 132 12.23 -5.95 9.99
N ASN A 133 12.38 -4.68 9.62
CA ASN A 133 13.50 -4.32 8.75
C ASN A 133 14.78 -4.24 9.58
N GLU A 134 15.87 -4.79 9.05
CA GLU A 134 17.20 -4.58 9.58
C GLU A 134 17.65 -3.13 9.41
#